data_AF-A0A1L9TYD9-F1
#
_entry.id   AF-A0A1L9TYD9-F1
#
_cell.length_a   1.000
_cell.length_b   1.000
_cell.length_c   1.000
_cell.angle_alpha   90.00
_cell.angle_beta   90.00
_cell.angle_gamma   90.00
#
_symmetry.space_group_name_H-M   'P 1'
#
loop_
_entity.id
_entity.type
_entity.pdbx_description
1 polymer ?
#
loop_
_entity_poly.entity_id
_entity_poly.type
_entity_poly.pdbx_seq_one_letter_code
_entity_poly.pdbx_strand_id
1 'polypeptide(L)'
;THELYIPISGPGLTPQSRSHWSFLLRIPGKTYGDLLHVQVIDLDRLWYQFDSREGIDLTTLQAEGMVKITDLSAEQRRRVLSVIRAEAAPRDGKRKCQEWVVDALVSLEVEELV
;
A
#
# COMPACT_ATOMS: atom_id res chain seq x y z
N THR A 1 7.11 -11.19 -14.81
CA THR A 1 7.35 -9.85 -14.25
C THR A 1 6.10 -9.40 -13.53
N HIS A 2 6.27 -8.71 -12.41
CA HIS A 2 5.21 -8.08 -11.64
C HIS A 2 5.47 -6.58 -11.57
N GLU A 3 4.48 -5.79 -11.19
CA GLU A 3 4.59 -4.35 -11.02
C GLU A 3 4.17 -4.00 -9.60
N LEU A 4 4.91 -3.07 -8.98
CA LEU A 4 4.53 -2.46 -7.71
C LEU A 4 3.99 -1.06 -7.96
N TYR A 5 2.85 -0.74 -7.35
CA TYR A 5 2.18 0.55 -7.43
C TYR A 5 1.80 1.07 -6.05
N ILE A 6 1.65 2.39 -5.96
CA ILE A 6 0.92 3.07 -4.89
C ILE A 6 -0.39 3.63 -5.47
N PRO A 7 -1.52 2.94 -5.32
CA PRO A 7 -2.83 3.54 -5.56
C PRO A 7 -3.22 4.52 -4.45
N ILE A 8 -3.83 5.63 -4.87
CA ILE A 8 -4.35 6.69 -4.00
C ILE A 8 -5.87 6.66 -4.14
N SER A 9 -6.57 6.32 -3.06
CA SER A 9 -8.03 6.19 -3.04
C SER A 9 -8.69 7.28 -2.23
N GLY A 10 -9.76 7.85 -2.77
CA GLY A 10 -10.47 8.98 -2.19
C GLY A 10 -9.76 10.32 -2.42
N PRO A 11 -10.53 11.42 -2.42
CA PRO A 11 -10.06 12.67 -3.01
C PRO A 11 -9.19 13.53 -2.08
N GLY A 12 -9.09 13.17 -0.79
CA GLY A 12 -8.14 13.81 0.13
C GLY A 12 -8.40 15.29 0.43
N LEU A 13 -9.61 15.78 0.14
CA LEU A 13 -9.90 17.21 0.05
C LEU A 13 -9.92 17.92 1.41
N THR A 14 -9.98 17.18 2.52
CA THR A 14 -9.96 17.77 3.87
C THR A 14 -8.99 17.05 4.80
N PRO A 15 -8.49 17.72 5.86
CA PRO A 15 -7.65 17.07 6.86
C PRO A 15 -8.32 15.88 7.57
N GLN A 16 -9.65 15.80 7.57
CA GLN A 16 -10.41 14.70 8.16
C GLN A 16 -10.79 13.62 7.13
N SER A 17 -10.87 13.98 5.85
CA SER A 17 -11.19 13.09 4.73
C SER A 17 -10.00 12.97 3.78
N ARG A 18 -8.93 12.35 4.27
CA ARG A 18 -7.65 12.18 3.56
C ARG A 18 -7.73 11.03 2.56
N SER A 19 -6.89 11.08 1.52
CA SER A 19 -6.75 9.96 0.60
C SER A 19 -6.09 8.78 1.30
N HIS A 20 -6.63 7.59 1.09
CA HIS A 20 -6.04 6.35 1.55
C HIS A 20 -4.94 5.91 0.60
N TRP A 21 -3.74 5.65 1.13
CA TRP A 21 -2.61 5.13 0.36
C TRP A 21 -2.41 3.65 0.68
N SER A 22 -1.95 2.90 -0.31
CA SER A 22 -1.72 1.46 -0.19
C SER A 22 -0.66 1.00 -1.18
N PHE A 23 -0.25 -0.26 -1.10
CA PHE A 23 0.55 -0.90 -2.14
C PHE A 23 -0.32 -1.85 -2.95
N LEU A 24 -0.07 -1.89 -4.25
CA LEU A 24 -0.68 -2.83 -5.18
C LEU A 24 0.41 -3.58 -5.94
N LEU A 25 0.35 -4.91 -5.89
CA LEU A 25 1.15 -5.79 -6.72
C LEU A 25 0.26 -6.41 -7.79
N ARG A 26 0.67 -6.32 -9.06
CA ARG A 26 -0.06 -6.97 -10.15
C ARG A 26 0.87 -7.53 -11.22
N ILE A 27 0.32 -8.37 -12.08
CA ILE A 27 0.98 -8.77 -13.33
C ILE A 27 0.53 -7.78 -14.42
N PRO A 28 1.44 -7.27 -15.26
CA PRO A 28 1.06 -6.38 -16.36
C PRO A 28 -0.09 -6.94 -17.21
N GLY A 29 -1.08 -6.09 -17.51
CA GLY A 29 -2.24 -6.45 -18.32
C GLY A 29 -3.28 -7.35 -17.63
N LYS A 30 -3.09 -7.72 -16.36
CA LYS A 30 -4.11 -8.44 -15.57
C LYS A 30 -5.04 -7.46 -14.86
N THR A 31 -6.29 -7.88 -14.71
CA THR A 31 -7.35 -7.16 -13.97
C THR A 31 -7.43 -7.57 -12.51
N TYR A 32 -6.51 -8.41 -12.03
CA TYR A 32 -6.43 -8.84 -10.63
C TYR A 32 -5.05 -8.59 -10.05
N GLY A 33 -4.98 -8.41 -8.73
CA GLY A 33 -3.74 -8.18 -8.01
C GLY A 33 -3.90 -8.24 -6.50
N ASP A 34 -2.81 -7.99 -5.79
CA ASP A 34 -2.76 -8.05 -4.33
C ASP A 34 -2.65 -6.64 -3.77
N LEU A 35 -3.57 -6.29 -2.87
CA LEU A 35 -3.57 -5.02 -2.17
C LEU A 35 -3.01 -5.21 -0.76
N LEU A 36 -2.03 -4.40 -0.38
CA LEU A 36 -1.47 -4.35 0.97
C LEU A 36 -1.70 -2.96 1.53
N HIS A 37 -2.38 -2.86 2.67
CA HIS A 37 -2.73 -1.57 3.23
C HIS A 37 -2.95 -1.62 4.74
N VAL A 38 -3.10 -0.45 5.34
CA VAL A 38 -3.51 -0.34 6.73
C VAL A 38 -4.90 0.29 6.81
N GLN A 39 -5.84 -0.38 7.45
CA GLN A 39 -7.21 0.08 7.65
C GLN A 39 -7.32 0.88 8.94
N VAL A 40 -8.08 1.96 8.93
CA VAL A 40 -8.44 2.70 10.14
C VAL A 40 -9.35 1.82 10.99
N ILE A 41 -8.96 1.55 12.24
CA ILE A 41 -9.80 0.84 13.22
C ILE A 41 -10.36 1.78 14.28
N ASP A 42 -9.69 2.91 14.53
CA ASP A 42 -10.15 3.99 15.40
C ASP A 42 -9.60 5.31 14.86
N LEU A 43 -10.47 6.16 14.31
CA LEU A 43 -10.05 7.41 13.69
C LEU A 43 -9.64 8.47 14.72
N ASP A 44 -10.30 8.50 15.88
CA ASP A 44 -10.01 9.48 16.93
C ASP A 44 -8.65 9.22 17.57
N ARG A 45 -8.29 7.94 17.72
CA ARG A 45 -6.98 7.51 18.21
C ARG A 45 -5.93 7.35 17.12
N LEU A 46 -6.30 7.51 15.85
CA LEU A 46 -5.46 7.22 14.69
C LEU A 46 -4.80 5.82 14.80
N TRP A 47 -5.62 4.83 15.10
CA TRP A 47 -5.18 3.43 15.12
C TRP A 47 -5.50 2.76 13.81
N TYR A 48 -4.51 2.01 13.34
CA TYR A 48 -4.58 1.27 12.11
C TYR A 48 -4.29 -0.22 12.34
N GLN A 49 -4.75 -1.03 11.40
CA GLN A 49 -4.55 -2.47 11.35
C GLN A 49 -4.08 -2.81 9.93
N PHE A 50 -2.98 -3.55 9.83
CA PHE A 50 -2.57 -4.11 8.54
C PHE A 50 -3.64 -5.08 8.02
N ASP A 51 -3.96 -4.97 6.74
CA ASP A 51 -4.80 -5.89 5.98
C ASP A 51 -4.15 -6.19 4.62
N SER A 52 -4.37 -7.40 4.13
CA SER A 52 -3.88 -7.83 2.82
C SER A 52 -5.00 -8.58 2.10
N ARG A 53 -5.31 -8.12 0.89
CA ARG A 53 -6.34 -8.71 0.05
C ARG A 53 -5.69 -9.26 -1.22
N GLU A 54 -5.62 -10.56 -1.30
CA GLU A 54 -4.97 -11.27 -2.42
C GLU A 54 -5.97 -11.53 -3.55
N GLY A 55 -5.50 -11.41 -4.80
CA GLY A 55 -6.30 -11.72 -5.99
C GLY A 55 -7.57 -10.88 -6.17
N ILE A 56 -7.59 -9.65 -5.69
CA ILE A 56 -8.75 -8.75 -5.83
C ILE A 56 -8.91 -8.28 -7.28
N ASP A 57 -10.17 -8.03 -7.68
CA ASP A 57 -10.48 -7.39 -8.95
C ASP A 57 -10.13 -5.90 -8.90
N LEU A 58 -9.15 -5.49 -9.72
CA LEU A 58 -8.63 -4.12 -9.79
C LEU A 58 -9.64 -3.15 -10.40
N THR A 59 -10.67 -3.61 -11.10
CA THR A 59 -11.73 -2.74 -11.63
C THR A 59 -12.63 -2.19 -10.50
N THR A 60 -12.64 -2.87 -9.35
CA THR A 60 -13.35 -2.43 -8.15
C THR A 60 -12.54 -1.47 -7.29
N LEU A 61 -11.25 -1.28 -7.60
CA LEU A 61 -10.37 -0.39 -6.87
C LEU A 61 -10.74 1.06 -7.17
N GLN A 62 -11.36 1.73 -6.19
CA GLN A 62 -11.71 3.15 -6.27
C GLN A 62 -10.47 4.03 -6.05
N ALA A 63 -9.46 3.89 -6.91
CA ALA A 63 -8.29 4.75 -6.92
C ALA A 63 -8.56 5.99 -7.79
N GLU A 64 -8.29 7.17 -7.25
CA GLU A 64 -8.27 8.43 -8.00
C GLU A 64 -7.03 8.51 -8.92
N GLY A 65 -5.96 7.80 -8.54
CA GLY A 65 -4.73 7.69 -9.31
C GLY A 65 -3.84 6.55 -8.81
N MET A 66 -2.86 6.18 -9.62
CA MET A 66 -1.86 5.17 -9.26
C MET A 66 -0.48 5.61 -9.72
N VAL A 67 0.52 5.44 -8.86
CA VAL A 67 1.93 5.68 -9.19
C VAL A 67 2.62 4.33 -9.33
N LYS A 68 3.22 4.05 -10.50
CA LYS A 68 4.09 2.89 -10.67
C LYS A 68 5.40 3.18 -9.95
N ILE A 69 5.84 2.26 -9.09
CA ILE A 69 7.11 2.34 -8.39
C ILE A 69 8.19 1.63 -9.19
N THR A 70 8.01 0.33 -9.45
CA THR A 70 9.02 -0.47 -10.18
C THR A 70 8.44 -1.74 -10.80
N ASP A 71 9.24 -2.35 -11.68
CA ASP A 71 9.04 -3.71 -12.20
C ASP A 71 9.82 -4.72 -11.36
N LEU A 72 9.20 -5.85 -11.07
CA LEU A 72 9.72 -6.87 -10.15
C LEU A 72 9.84 -8.22 -10.85
N SER A 73 10.94 -8.91 -10.58
CA SER A 73 11.02 -10.37 -10.77
C SER A 73 10.07 -11.10 -9.80
N ALA A 74 9.84 -12.39 -10.02
CA ALA A 74 9.05 -13.20 -9.09
C ALA A 74 9.69 -13.31 -7.69
N GLU A 75 11.02 -13.27 -7.63
CA GLU A 75 11.77 -13.29 -6.36
C GLU A 75 11.66 -11.95 -5.63
N GLN A 76 11.91 -10.83 -6.32
CA GLN A 76 11.75 -9.50 -5.73
C GLN A 76 10.32 -9.28 -5.23
N ARG A 77 9.28 -9.74 -5.95
CA ARG A 77 7.90 -9.70 -5.45
C ARG A 77 7.75 -10.36 -4.09
N ARG A 78 8.36 -11.54 -3.86
CA ARG A 78 8.28 -12.22 -2.56
C ARG A 78 8.98 -11.42 -1.47
N ARG A 79 10.14 -10.84 -1.76
CA ARG A 79 10.88 -9.98 -0.82
C ARG A 79 10.08 -8.71 -0.48
N VAL A 80 9.54 -8.02 -1.48
CA VAL A 80 8.68 -6.85 -1.31
C VAL A 80 7.48 -7.16 -0.41
N LEU A 81 6.78 -8.27 -0.65
CA LEU A 81 5.67 -8.71 0.21
C LEU A 81 6.12 -8.93 1.66
N SER A 82 7.30 -9.53 1.86
CA SER A 82 7.84 -9.76 3.20
C SER A 82 8.14 -8.46 3.93
N VAL A 83 8.77 -7.49 3.25
CA VAL A 83 9.13 -6.19 3.82
C VAL A 83 7.88 -5.39 4.17
N ILE A 84 6.93 -5.26 3.25
CA ILE A 84 5.68 -4.50 3.49
C ILE A 84 4.86 -5.13 4.63
N ARG A 85 4.79 -6.47 4.70
CA ARG A 85 4.06 -7.18 5.78
C ARG A 85 4.73 -7.03 7.15
N ALA A 86 6.04 -6.78 7.20
CA ALA A 86 6.78 -6.57 8.43
C ALA A 86 6.61 -5.16 8.99
N GLU A 87 6.22 -4.18 8.16
CA GLU A 87 6.04 -2.80 8.59
C GLU A 87 4.85 -2.65 9.55
N ALA A 88 5.11 -2.13 10.75
CA ALA A 88 4.12 -2.11 11.81
C ALA A 88 3.03 -1.06 11.52
N ALA A 89 1.76 -1.49 11.55
CA ALA A 89 0.64 -0.57 11.40
C ALA A 89 0.64 0.50 12.52
N PRO A 90 0.46 1.79 12.19
CA PRO A 90 0.49 2.86 13.19
C PRO A 90 -0.57 2.71 14.28
N ARG A 91 -0.16 2.91 15.54
CA ARG A 91 -1.05 2.93 16.73
C ARG A 91 -0.63 3.97 17.76
N ASP A 92 0.10 4.98 17.33
CA ASP A 92 0.75 5.97 18.21
C ASP A 92 -0.02 7.29 18.33
N GLY A 93 -1.20 7.41 17.69
CA GLY A 93 -1.98 8.63 17.69
C GLY A 93 -1.39 9.76 16.85
N LYS A 94 -0.36 9.49 16.04
CA LYS A 94 0.37 10.51 15.28
C LYS A 94 0.50 10.15 13.80
N ARG A 95 1.03 8.96 13.51
CA ARG A 95 1.25 8.48 12.14
C ARG A 95 -0.06 7.99 11.53
N LYS A 96 -0.20 8.17 10.23
CA LYS A 96 -1.39 7.78 9.44
C LYS A 96 -0.98 6.74 8.40
N CYS A 97 -1.94 6.34 7.58
CA CYS A 97 -1.69 5.37 6.51
C CYS A 97 -0.68 5.87 5.47
N GLN A 98 -0.61 7.17 5.19
CA GLN A 98 0.38 7.71 4.25
C GLN A 98 1.79 7.59 4.81
N GLU A 99 2.00 7.91 6.10
CA GLU A 99 3.31 7.73 6.73
C GLU A 99 3.70 6.24 6.78
N TRP A 100 2.77 5.31 7.00
CA TRP A 100 3.06 3.86 6.89
C TRP A 100 3.53 3.45 5.49
N VAL A 101 2.90 3.98 4.43
CA VAL A 101 3.35 3.71 3.05
C VAL A 101 4.74 4.28 2.80
N VAL A 102 5.05 5.48 3.30
CA VAL A 102 6.38 6.07 3.18
C VAL A 102 7.43 5.27 3.96
N ASP A 103 7.14 4.90 5.21
CA ASP A 103 8.03 4.08 6.05
C ASP A 103 8.35 2.74 5.35
N ALA A 104 7.32 2.05 4.83
CA ALA A 104 7.50 0.82 4.07
C ALA A 104 8.30 1.04 2.77
N LEU A 105 8.10 2.15 2.06
CA LEU A 105 8.87 2.46 0.85
C LEU A 105 10.36 2.68 1.18
N VAL A 106 10.67 3.38 2.27
CA VAL A 106 12.05 3.53 2.76
C VAL A 106 12.67 2.18 3.08
N SER A 107 11.92 1.28 3.73
CA SER A 107 12.38 -0.09 4.00
C SER A 107 12.65 -0.88 2.71
N LEU A 108 11.88 -0.66 1.64
CA LEU A 108 12.12 -1.28 0.34
C LEU A 108 13.38 -0.73 -0.36
N GLU A 109 13.63 0.58 -0.27
CA GLU A 109 14.84 1.22 -0.81
C GLU A 109 16.11 0.68 -0.13
N VAL A 110 16.08 0.53 1.20
CA VAL A 110 17.21 -0.05 1.98
C VAL A 110 17.52 -1.48 1.55
N GLU A 111 16.52 -2.24 1.12
CA GLU A 111 16.65 -3.62 0.64
C GLU A 111 17.01 -3.74 -0.85
N GLU A 112 17.24 -2.59 -1.53
CA GLU A 112 17.51 -2.47 -2.97
C GLU A 112 16.40 -3.10 -3.84
N LEU A 113 15.13 -2.93 -3.42
CA LEU A 113 13.96 -3.49 -4.11
C LEU A 113 13.20 -2.49 -4.98
N VAL A 114 13.45 -1.20 -4.79
CA VAL A 114 12.86 -0.07 -5.52
C VAL A 114 13.95 0.93 -5.89
#